data_AF-A0A919YVQ9-F1
#
_entry.id   AF-A0A919YVQ9-F1
#
_cell.length_a   1.000
_cell.length_b   1.000
_cell.length_c   1.000
_cell.angle_alpha   90.00
_cell.angle_beta   90.00
_cell.angle_gamma   90.00
#
_symmetry.space_group_name_H-M   'P 1'
#
loop_
_entity.id
_entity.type
_entity.pdbx_description
1 polymer ?
#
loop_
_entity_poly.entity_id
_entity_poly.type
_entity_poly.pdbx_seq_one_letter_code
_entity_poly.pdbx_strand_id
1 'polypeptide(L)'
;MPKFMTLMLLLMVTVFLTSCKQDNKAMLLGVWESDQVSQIVGSDEELGQYNYLEVTETNIHAKTFNYVSVEGGSSQRNFSEEEKNINYQWITEKQILLQDSLFEIELKKDQMVLKSKNIEIHYYKKR
;
A
#
# COMPACT_ATOMS: atom_id res chain seq x y z
N MET A 1 38.20 -36.63 14.05
CA MET A 1 37.77 -35.48 13.23
C MET A 1 36.24 -35.26 13.22
N PRO A 2 35.49 -35.26 14.36
CA PRO A 2 34.05 -34.96 14.32
C PRO A 2 33.71 -33.47 14.46
N LYS A 3 34.60 -32.67 15.10
CA LYS A 3 34.35 -31.26 15.47
C LYS A 3 34.18 -30.32 14.26
N PHE A 4 34.82 -30.62 13.14
CA PHE A 4 34.71 -29.81 11.92
C PHE A 4 33.38 -30.05 11.18
N MET A 5 32.87 -31.28 11.25
CA MET A 5 31.62 -31.67 10.59
C MET A 5 30.40 -31.07 11.29
N THR A 6 30.44 -30.94 12.62
CA THR A 6 29.38 -30.28 13.40
C THR A 6 29.32 -28.77 13.14
N LEU A 7 30.47 -28.13 12.92
CA LEU A 7 30.54 -26.69 12.63
C LEU A 7 29.96 -26.35 11.25
N MET A 8 30.21 -27.20 10.25
CA MET A 8 29.70 -27.01 8.89
C MET A 8 28.19 -27.23 8.80
N LEU A 9 27.65 -28.17 9.60
CA LEU A 9 26.20 -28.40 9.71
C LEU A 9 25.48 -27.21 10.37
N LEU A 10 26.09 -26.60 11.39
CA LEU A 10 25.54 -25.41 12.06
C LEU A 10 25.47 -24.19 11.13
N LEU A 11 26.47 -24.06 10.24
CA LEU A 11 26.53 -22.95 9.27
C LEU A 11 25.42 -23.04 8.21
N MET A 12 25.08 -24.25 7.74
CA MET A 12 23.97 -24.44 6.79
C MET A 12 22.62 -24.04 7.39
N VAL A 13 22.37 -24.32 8.68
CA VAL A 13 21.09 -24.00 9.33
C VAL A 13 20.88 -22.48 9.44
N THR A 14 21.94 -21.68 9.56
CA THR A 14 21.82 -20.22 9.61
C THR A 14 21.43 -19.57 8.27
N VAL A 15 21.73 -20.21 7.13
CA VAL A 15 21.35 -19.70 5.80
C VAL A 15 19.87 -19.92 5.50
N PHE A 16 19.24 -20.92 6.12
CA PHE A 16 17.78 -21.17 5.97
C PHE A 16 16.91 -20.29 6.89
N LEU A 17 17.50 -19.58 7.85
CA LEU A 17 16.78 -18.68 8.77
C LEU A 17 16.62 -17.25 8.25
N THR A 18 17.17 -16.92 7.06
CA THR A 18 16.73 -15.72 6.32
C THR A 18 15.39 -16.03 5.64
N SER A 19 14.41 -16.38 6.46
CA SER A 19 13.00 -16.49 6.15
C SER A 19 12.59 -15.29 5.32
N CYS A 20 11.91 -15.55 4.19
CA CYS A 20 11.28 -14.59 3.29
C CYS A 20 10.61 -13.45 4.06
N LYS A 21 11.34 -12.37 4.32
CA LYS A 21 10.72 -11.10 4.70
C LYS A 21 10.16 -10.56 3.39
N GLN A 22 8.85 -10.67 3.23
CA GLN A 22 8.16 -10.13 2.07
C GLN A 22 8.48 -8.63 2.02
N ASP A 23 9.14 -8.18 0.96
CA ASP A 23 9.58 -6.79 0.83
C ASP A 23 8.34 -5.89 0.76
N ASN A 24 8.22 -4.96 1.70
CA ASN A 24 7.12 -3.99 1.76
C ASN A 24 6.99 -3.21 0.44
N LYS A 25 8.11 -2.96 -0.26
CA LYS A 25 8.10 -2.31 -1.57
C LYS A 25 7.33 -3.13 -2.59
N ALA A 26 7.59 -4.44 -2.65
CA ALA A 26 6.89 -5.34 -3.56
C ALA A 26 5.42 -5.53 -3.15
N MET A 27 5.11 -5.50 -1.85
CA MET A 27 3.74 -5.58 -1.35
C MET A 27 2.88 -4.39 -1.76
N LEU A 28 3.47 -3.20 -1.78
CA LEU A 28 2.78 -1.95 -2.13
C LEU A 28 2.32 -1.91 -3.59
N LEU A 29 3.05 -2.54 -4.52
CA LEU A 29 2.75 -2.49 -5.95
C LEU A 29 1.37 -3.06 -6.30
N GLY A 30 0.68 -2.46 -7.25
CA GLY A 30 -0.62 -2.91 -7.76
C GLY A 30 -1.76 -1.94 -7.46
N VAL A 31 -2.98 -2.45 -7.59
CA VAL A 31 -4.20 -1.64 -7.48
C VAL A 31 -4.82 -1.76 -6.09
N TRP A 32 -5.13 -0.62 -5.49
CA TRP A 32 -5.73 -0.47 -4.18
C TRP A 32 -7.00 0.35 -4.25
N GLU A 33 -8.00 -0.03 -3.49
CA GLU A 33 -9.27 0.69 -3.40
C GLU A 33 -9.60 0.98 -1.95
N SER A 34 -10.00 2.22 -1.66
CA SER A 34 -10.33 2.59 -0.29
C SER A 34 -11.73 2.08 0.06
N ASP A 35 -11.87 1.46 1.23
CA ASP A 35 -13.17 1.10 1.80
C ASP A 35 -13.58 2.05 2.93
N GLN A 36 -12.61 2.66 3.62
CA GLN A 36 -12.86 3.57 4.72
C GLN A 36 -11.86 4.74 4.75
N VAL A 37 -12.38 5.95 4.96
CA VAL A 37 -11.59 7.16 5.22
C VAL A 37 -12.10 7.81 6.50
N SER A 38 -11.21 8.09 7.45
CA SER A 38 -11.50 8.87 8.64
C SER A 38 -10.62 10.11 8.65
N GLN A 39 -11.21 11.30 8.67
CA GLN A 39 -10.49 12.57 8.64
C GLN A 39 -10.93 13.53 9.74
N ILE A 40 -10.01 14.35 10.22
CA ILE A 40 -10.34 15.49 11.09
C ILE A 40 -11.16 16.51 10.29
N VAL A 41 -12.25 17.01 10.88
CA VAL A 41 -13.10 18.02 10.25
C VAL A 41 -12.29 19.27 9.91
N GLY A 42 -12.38 19.70 8.65
CA GLY A 42 -11.65 20.87 8.14
C GLY A 42 -10.21 20.59 7.69
N SER A 43 -9.75 19.33 7.73
CA SER A 43 -8.49 18.96 7.07
C SER A 43 -8.61 19.07 5.56
N ASP A 44 -7.53 19.52 4.93
CA ASP A 44 -7.34 19.62 3.48
C ASP A 44 -6.41 18.52 2.95
N GLU A 45 -6.36 17.37 3.62
CA GLU A 45 -5.48 16.28 3.20
C GLU A 45 -6.01 15.66 1.91
N GLU A 46 -5.36 16.00 0.80
CA GLU A 46 -5.85 15.71 -0.55
C GLU A 46 -6.00 14.21 -0.82
N LEU A 47 -5.13 13.37 -0.23
CA LEU A 47 -5.17 11.93 -0.44
C LEU A 47 -6.52 11.31 -0.02
N GLY A 48 -7.24 11.93 0.92
CA GLY A 48 -8.56 11.48 1.35
C GLY A 48 -9.67 11.57 0.29
N GLN A 49 -9.40 12.27 -0.82
CA GLN A 49 -10.37 12.47 -1.90
C GLN A 49 -10.34 11.34 -2.94
N TYR A 50 -9.27 10.55 -2.97
CA TYR A 50 -9.06 9.47 -3.94
C TYR A 50 -9.41 8.12 -3.33
N ASN A 51 -10.25 7.34 -4.02
CA ASN A 51 -10.66 6.01 -3.56
C ASN A 51 -10.04 4.87 -4.38
N TYR A 52 -9.14 5.18 -5.30
CA TYR A 52 -8.42 4.25 -6.15
C TYR A 52 -6.97 4.68 -6.30
N LEU A 53 -6.03 3.77 -6.02
CA LEU A 53 -4.60 3.98 -6.21
C LEU A 53 -4.04 2.86 -7.10
N GLU A 54 -3.37 3.22 -8.17
CA GLU A 54 -2.54 2.31 -8.94
C GLU A 54 -1.07 2.61 -8.64
N VAL A 55 -0.42 1.73 -7.88
CA VAL A 55 0.95 1.93 -7.42
C VAL A 55 1.91 1.17 -8.31
N THR A 56 2.79 1.91 -8.99
CA THR A 56 3.91 1.40 -9.76
C THR A 56 5.21 1.52 -8.97
N GLU A 57 6.34 1.12 -9.54
CA GLU A 57 7.64 1.27 -8.87
C GLU A 57 8.08 2.73 -8.69
N THR A 58 7.49 3.66 -9.45
CA THR A 58 7.96 5.05 -9.54
C THR A 58 6.94 6.06 -9.04
N ASN A 59 5.64 5.76 -9.13
CA ASN A 59 4.58 6.67 -8.74
C ASN A 59 3.30 5.94 -8.32
N ILE A 60 2.40 6.70 -7.73
CA ILE A 60 1.01 6.32 -7.47
C ILE A 60 0.12 7.14 -8.37
N HIS A 61 -0.71 6.47 -9.16
CA HIS A 61 -1.75 7.11 -9.94
C HIS A 61 -3.08 7.03 -9.17
N ALA A 62 -3.51 8.15 -8.61
CA ALA A 62 -4.68 8.27 -7.76
C ALA A 62 -5.90 8.76 -8.55
N LYS A 63 -7.06 8.13 -8.34
CA LYS A 63 -8.33 8.46 -8.98
C LYS A 63 -9.50 8.34 -8.00
N THR A 64 -10.62 8.91 -8.40
CA THR A 64 -11.91 8.70 -7.74
C THR A 64 -12.85 7.98 -8.69
N PHE A 65 -13.67 7.07 -8.19
CA PHE A 65 -14.74 6.46 -8.96
C PHE A 65 -16.03 6.36 -8.16
N ASN A 66 -17.14 6.30 -8.88
CA ASN A 66 -18.46 5.97 -8.34
C ASN A 66 -19.02 4.73 -9.03
N TYR A 67 -19.85 3.96 -8.33
CA TYR A 67 -20.62 2.89 -8.95
C TYR A 67 -21.88 3.46 -9.61
N VAL A 68 -21.99 3.28 -10.92
CA VAL A 68 -23.18 3.65 -11.70
C VAL A 68 -23.98 2.41 -12.05
N SER A 69 -25.30 2.48 -11.94
CA SER A 69 -26.18 1.40 -12.36
C SER A 69 -26.31 1.39 -13.88
N VAL A 70 -26.20 0.21 -14.47
CA VAL A 70 -26.36 -0.02 -15.91
C VAL A 70 -27.66 -0.79 -16.13
N GLU A 71 -28.37 -0.50 -17.24
CA GLU A 71 -29.57 -1.24 -17.62
C GLU A 71 -29.29 -2.75 -17.62
N GLY A 72 -30.14 -3.52 -16.93
CA GLY A 72 -29.92 -4.95 -16.66
C GLY A 72 -29.42 -5.28 -15.25
N GLY A 73 -29.29 -4.28 -14.36
CA GLY A 73 -29.09 -4.50 -12.92
C GLY A 73 -27.64 -4.71 -12.49
N SER A 74 -26.68 -4.51 -13.41
CA SER A 74 -25.25 -4.51 -13.08
C SER A 74 -24.78 -3.11 -12.70
N SER A 75 -23.72 -3.02 -11.90
CA SER A 75 -23.06 -1.75 -11.61
C SER A 75 -21.68 -1.72 -12.27
N GLN A 76 -21.32 -0.58 -12.85
CA GLN A 76 -20.00 -0.33 -13.41
C GLN A 76 -19.32 0.81 -12.66
N ARG A 77 -17.99 0.82 -12.67
CA ARG A 77 -17.21 1.92 -12.12
C ARG A 77 -17.13 3.02 -13.17
N ASN A 78 -17.52 4.22 -12.78
CA ASN A 78 -17.30 5.43 -13.56
C ASN A 78 -16.24 6.26 -12.83
N PHE A 79 -15.04 6.35 -13.43
CA PHE A 79 -13.94 7.15 -12.88
C PHE A 79 -14.17 8.63 -13.15
N SER A 80 -13.78 9.48 -12.21
CA SER A 80 -13.68 10.92 -12.42
C SER A 80 -12.60 11.24 -13.45
N GLU A 81 -12.74 12.38 -14.12
CA GLU A 81 -11.67 12.94 -14.95
C GLU A 81 -10.50 13.45 -14.10
N GLU A 82 -10.76 13.80 -12.84
CA GLU A 82 -9.72 14.19 -11.88
C GLU A 82 -8.88 12.97 -11.50
N GLU A 83 -7.59 13.08 -11.80
CA GLU A 83 -6.55 12.10 -11.49
C GLU A 83 -5.28 12.82 -11.05
N LYS A 84 -4.47 12.15 -10.25
CA LYS A 84 -3.21 12.70 -9.76
C LYS A 84 -2.10 11.68 -9.76
N ASN A 85 -0.93 12.11 -10.26
CA ASN A 85 0.30 11.36 -10.11
C ASN A 85 1.03 11.83 -8.85
N ILE A 86 1.17 10.92 -7.89
CA ILE A 86 1.79 11.16 -6.59
C ILE A 86 3.14 10.44 -6.59
N ASN A 87 4.22 11.21 -6.43
CA ASN A 87 5.53 10.63 -6.19
C ASN A 87 5.57 10.04 -4.79
N TYR A 88 6.28 8.94 -4.58
CA TYR A 88 6.45 8.40 -3.25
C TYR A 88 7.89 7.99 -2.96
N GLN A 89 8.25 8.05 -1.68
CA GLN A 89 9.55 7.61 -1.20
C GLN A 89 9.40 6.91 0.15
N TRP A 90 10.01 5.74 0.26
CA TRP A 90 10.14 5.05 1.54
C TRP A 90 11.15 5.78 2.44
N ILE A 91 10.71 6.17 3.64
CA ILE A 91 11.58 6.77 4.66
C ILE A 91 12.06 5.68 5.63
N THR A 92 11.14 4.80 6.04
CA THR A 92 11.43 3.60 6.82
C THR A 92 10.51 2.46 6.38
N GLU A 93 10.68 1.26 6.92
CA GLU A 93 9.76 0.13 6.68
C GLU A 93 8.29 0.39 7.06
N LYS A 94 8.01 1.44 7.83
CA LYS A 94 6.66 1.81 8.30
C LYS A 94 6.25 3.22 7.94
N GLN A 95 7.07 3.93 7.15
CA GLN A 95 6.82 5.32 6.82
C GLN A 95 7.12 5.58 5.36
N ILE A 96 6.15 6.20 4.71
CA ILE A 96 6.19 6.57 3.31
C ILE A 96 5.89 8.07 3.19
N LEU A 97 6.72 8.76 2.42
CA LEU A 97 6.46 10.12 1.99
C LEU A 97 5.66 10.05 0.70
N LEU A 98 4.46 10.61 0.69
CA LEU A 98 3.60 10.72 -0.48
C LEU A 98 3.55 12.19 -0.89
N GLN A 99 4.17 12.49 -2.03
CA GLN A 99 4.48 13.83 -2.46
C GLN A 99 5.33 14.56 -1.39
N ASP A 100 4.70 15.35 -0.52
CA ASP A 100 5.37 16.09 0.56
C ASP A 100 4.77 15.75 1.95
N SER A 101 3.81 14.84 2.02
CA SER A 101 3.14 14.42 3.25
C SER A 101 3.70 13.09 3.76
N LEU A 102 4.06 13.04 5.05
CA LEU A 102 4.54 11.82 5.69
C LEU A 102 3.37 11.00 6.23
N PHE A 103 3.32 9.72 5.85
CA PHE A 103 2.35 8.76 6.34
C PHE A 103 3.05 7.60 7.06
N GLU A 104 2.44 7.15 8.16
CA GLU A 104 2.64 5.80 8.66
C GLU A 104 1.89 4.83 7.74
N ILE A 105 2.53 3.71 7.41
CA ILE A 105 1.96 2.69 6.54
C ILE A 105 2.01 1.32 7.21
N GLU A 106 0.86 0.65 7.22
CA GLU A 106 0.73 -0.75 7.61
C GLU A 106 0.32 -1.58 6.39
N LEU A 107 1.21 -2.47 5.93
CA LEU A 107 0.94 -3.37 4.80
C LEU A 107 0.71 -4.80 5.27
N LYS A 108 -0.36 -5.40 4.76
CA LYS A 108 -0.63 -6.83 4.74
C LYS A 108 -0.84 -7.26 3.28
N LYS A 109 -1.03 -8.57 3.06
CA LYS A 109 -1.13 -9.16 1.71
C LYS A 109 -2.15 -8.45 0.80
N ASP A 110 -3.31 -8.10 1.37
CA ASP A 110 -4.46 -7.53 0.68
C ASP A 110 -5.05 -6.31 1.39
N GLN A 111 -4.35 -5.77 2.40
CA GLN A 111 -4.79 -4.60 3.17
C GLN A 111 -3.64 -3.61 3.30
N MET A 112 -3.97 -2.33 3.21
CA MET A 112 -3.06 -1.23 3.47
C MET A 112 -3.77 -0.18 4.32
N VAL A 113 -3.12 0.30 5.36
CA VAL A 113 -3.57 1.46 6.13
C VAL A 113 -2.55 2.57 5.96
N LEU A 114 -2.99 3.75 5.52
CA LEU A 114 -2.20 4.96 5.48
C LEU A 114 -2.70 5.93 6.53
N LYS A 115 -1.81 6.38 7.41
CA LYS A 115 -2.16 7.25 8.54
C LYS A 115 -1.26 8.47 8.61
N SER A 116 -1.87 9.66 8.62
CA SER A 116 -1.21 10.90 8.99
C SER A 116 -1.80 11.43 10.30
N LYS A 117 -1.41 12.63 10.71
CA LYS A 117 -2.03 13.31 11.85
C LYS A 117 -3.51 13.60 11.61
N ASN A 118 -3.91 13.81 10.36
CA ASN A 118 -5.23 14.34 10.02
C ASN A 118 -6.16 13.31 9.37
N ILE A 119 -5.61 12.24 8.80
CA ILE A 119 -6.38 11.23 8.08
C ILE A 119 -5.89 9.81 8.38
N GLU A 120 -6.82 8.88 8.34
CA GLU A 120 -6.56 7.44 8.30
C GLU A 120 -7.38 6.84 7.15
N ILE A 121 -6.70 6.20 6.21
CA ILE A 121 -7.33 5.60 5.03
C ILE A 121 -7.03 4.11 5.01
N HIS A 122 -8.08 3.32 4.89
CA HIS A 122 -8.02 1.88 4.74
C HIS A 122 -8.23 1.53 3.26
N TYR A 123 -7.37 0.65 2.76
CA TYR A 123 -7.41 0.17 1.40
C TYR A 123 -7.38 -1.35 1.37
N TYR A 124 -8.05 -1.92 0.37
CA TYR A 124 -7.92 -3.32 0.00
C TYR A 124 -7.27 -3.48 -1.37
N LYS A 125 -6.50 -4.55 -1.54
CA LYS A 125 -5.82 -4.84 -2.81
C LYS A 125 -6.79 -5.51 -3.77
N LYS A 126 -6.91 -4.98 -4.99
CA LYS A 126 -7.70 -5.62 -6.04
C LYS A 126 -6.96 -6.88 -6.53
N ARG A 127 -7.69 -8.00 -6.60
CA ARG A 127 -7.18 -9.29 -7.09
C ARG A 127 -7.13 -9.33 -8.61
#